data_AF-A0AA36CZK9-F1
#
_entry.id   AF-A0AA36CZK9-F1
#
_cell.length_a   1.000
_cell.length_b   1.000
_cell.length_c   1.000
_cell.angle_alpha   90.00
_cell.angle_beta   90.00
_cell.angle_gamma   90.00
#
_symmetry.space_group_name_H-M   'P 1'
#
loop_
_entity.id
_entity.type
_entity.pdbx_description
1 polymer ?
#
loop_
_entity_poly.entity_id
_entity_poly.type
_entity_poly.pdbx_seq_one_letter_code
_entity_poly.pdbx_strand_id
1 'polypeptide(L)'
;MNNLCHVDQHVALCHLASETVICEVPTPWVDQGVELPAVSHDLLLRAEGQDVVAETPGAVTLQIAAEGFRHTTILSRARCDLIDAQLSGCYACSSGAVLHYRCHSSNGRQHARLVCGEHMDADLICDDQGTPQDASVSFDSAAVDIDCHVICPDSNQTKRIRGRLDYVDHGDRWETCTTTTTTASLYARVWDLVLLSVTDYLPMAFACFAALLLLPRFIRFLARLLMYA
;
A
#
# COMPACT_ATOMS: atom_id res chain seq x y z
N MET A 1 -16.48 15.66 12.27
CA MET A 1 -15.87 15.50 10.93
C MET A 1 -16.38 14.18 10.40
N ASN A 2 -17.26 14.23 9.39
CA ASN A 2 -17.85 13.04 8.80
C ASN A 2 -16.86 12.46 7.81
N ASN A 3 -16.24 11.33 8.14
CA ASN A 3 -15.43 10.58 7.19
C ASN A 3 -16.38 9.88 6.21
N LEU A 4 -16.61 10.52 5.07
CA LEU A 4 -17.29 9.90 3.93
C LEU A 4 -16.29 8.96 3.24
N CYS A 5 -16.41 7.66 3.52
CA CYS A 5 -15.69 6.64 2.78
C CYS A 5 -16.28 6.55 1.36
N HIS A 6 -15.47 6.80 0.34
CA HIS A 6 -15.87 6.58 -1.04
C HIS A 6 -15.64 5.11 -1.38
N VAL A 7 -16.69 4.29 -1.25
CA VAL A 7 -16.63 2.84 -1.52
C VAL A 7 -17.23 2.57 -2.90
N ASP A 8 -16.55 1.77 -3.72
CA ASP A 8 -17.08 1.29 -5.00
C ASP A 8 -18.34 0.44 -4.74
N GLN A 9 -19.41 0.75 -5.47
CA GLN A 9 -20.74 0.15 -5.29
C GLN A 9 -20.78 -1.36 -5.61
N HIS A 10 -19.74 -1.89 -6.27
CA HIS A 10 -19.64 -3.30 -6.64
C HIS A 10 -19.00 -4.19 -5.56
N VAL A 11 -18.54 -3.60 -4.44
CA VAL A 11 -17.79 -4.32 -3.40
C VAL A 11 -18.66 -4.64 -2.17
N ALA A 12 -19.83 -4.02 -2.03
CA ALA A 12 -20.71 -4.21 -0.87
C ALA A 12 -21.72 -5.37 -1.07
N LEU A 13 -21.76 -6.32 -0.13
CA LEU A 13 -22.80 -7.36 -0.01
C LEU A 13 -23.86 -6.89 0.98
N CYS A 14 -25.08 -6.63 0.51
CA CYS A 14 -26.19 -6.22 1.38
C CYS A 14 -27.23 -7.33 1.53
N HIS A 15 -27.59 -7.62 2.77
CA HIS A 15 -28.65 -8.55 3.14
C HIS A 15 -29.82 -7.81 3.80
N LEU A 16 -31.04 -8.21 3.43
CA LEU A 16 -32.27 -7.74 4.05
C LEU A 16 -32.51 -8.55 5.33
N ALA A 17 -32.52 -7.87 6.47
CA ALA A 17 -33.04 -8.39 7.74
C ALA A 17 -34.39 -7.72 8.04
N SER A 18 -35.20 -8.33 8.92
CA SER A 18 -36.63 -8.03 9.08
C SER A 18 -36.98 -6.54 9.16
N GLU A 19 -36.16 -5.72 9.82
CA GLU A 19 -36.38 -4.26 9.95
C GLU A 19 -35.14 -3.43 9.60
N THR A 20 -34.08 -4.05 9.09
CA THR A 20 -32.79 -3.38 8.84
C THR A 20 -32.13 -3.92 7.59
N VAL A 21 -31.47 -3.05 6.85
CA VAL A 21 -30.54 -3.46 5.79
C VAL A 21 -29.16 -3.53 6.40
N ILE A 22 -28.52 -4.69 6.31
CA ILE A 22 -27.14 -4.90 6.72
C ILE A 22 -26.30 -4.95 5.46
N CYS A 23 -25.39 -4.00 5.31
CA CYS A 23 -24.40 -4.01 4.23
C CYS A 23 -23.03 -4.33 4.82
N GLU A 24 -22.41 -5.37 4.28
CA GLU A 24 -21.06 -5.82 4.55
C GLU A 24 -20.16 -5.33 3.41
N VAL A 25 -19.18 -4.51 3.75
CA VAL A 25 -18.13 -4.10 2.81
C VAL A 25 -16.86 -4.81 3.25
N PRO A 26 -16.31 -5.72 2.43
CA PRO A 26 -14.92 -6.14 2.56
C PRO A 26 -14.06 -4.92 2.26
N THR A 27 -13.55 -4.27 3.30
CA THR A 27 -12.47 -3.30 3.12
C THR A 27 -11.17 -4.07 3.02
N PRO A 28 -10.38 -3.95 1.93
CA PRO A 28 -9.00 -4.36 2.01
C PRO A 28 -8.39 -3.55 3.15
N TRP A 29 -7.66 -4.22 4.03
CA TRP A 29 -6.86 -3.51 5.01
C TRP A 29 -5.96 -2.58 4.21
N VAL A 30 -6.08 -1.28 4.46
CA VAL A 30 -4.92 -0.44 4.30
C VAL A 30 -4.03 -0.93 5.42
N ASP A 31 -3.16 -1.89 5.11
CA ASP A 31 -2.10 -2.33 6.00
C ASP A 31 -1.51 -1.06 6.61
N GLN A 32 -1.32 -1.10 7.93
CA GLN A 32 -0.55 -0.06 8.62
C GLN A 32 0.69 0.19 7.76
N GLY A 33 0.73 1.38 7.16
CA GLY A 33 1.65 1.63 6.05
C GLY A 33 3.04 1.16 6.41
N VAL A 34 3.73 0.54 5.44
CA VAL A 34 5.08 0.00 5.63
C VAL A 34 5.94 1.01 6.40
N GLU A 35 6.30 0.69 7.64
CA GLU A 35 7.13 1.56 8.46
C GLU A 35 8.54 1.58 7.88
N LEU A 36 9.03 2.78 7.54
CA LEU A 36 10.39 2.96 7.04
C LEU A 36 11.38 3.03 8.23
N PRO A 37 12.60 2.48 8.10
CA PRO A 37 13.14 1.84 6.91
C PRO A 37 12.58 0.43 6.68
N ALA A 38 12.31 0.11 5.42
CA ALA A 38 11.80 -1.20 5.02
C ALA A 38 12.65 -1.79 3.91
N VAL A 39 12.78 -3.11 3.90
CA VAL A 39 13.48 -3.83 2.82
C VAL A 39 12.44 -4.51 1.95
N SER A 40 12.53 -4.32 0.63
CA SER A 40 11.69 -5.01 -0.34
C SER A 40 12.55 -5.43 -1.54
N HIS A 41 12.71 -6.75 -1.74
CA HIS A 41 13.43 -7.30 -2.90
C HIS A 41 14.79 -6.61 -3.13
N ASP A 42 15.60 -6.56 -2.07
CA ASP A 42 16.95 -5.97 -1.98
C ASP A 42 17.02 -4.43 -2.03
N LEU A 43 15.88 -3.76 -2.11
CA LEU A 43 15.79 -2.31 -1.97
C LEU A 43 15.67 -1.94 -0.49
N LEU A 44 16.62 -1.19 0.03
CA LEU A 44 16.46 -0.53 1.31
C LEU A 44 15.71 0.79 1.08
N LEU A 45 14.44 0.82 1.47
CA LEU A 45 13.62 2.01 1.46
C LEU A 45 13.87 2.81 2.74
N ARG A 46 14.26 4.07 2.60
CA ARG A 46 14.48 5.00 3.71
C ARG A 46 13.71 6.28 3.52
N ALA A 47 13.23 6.85 4.63
CA ALA A 47 12.73 8.21 4.62
C ALA A 47 13.91 9.18 4.62
N GLU A 48 13.95 10.09 3.65
CA GLU A 48 14.87 11.22 3.60
C GLU A 48 14.06 12.51 3.50
N GLY A 49 13.82 13.15 4.66
CA GLY A 49 12.95 14.32 4.72
C GLY A 49 11.48 13.96 4.44
N GLN A 50 10.94 14.45 3.33
CA GLN A 50 9.59 14.14 2.84
C GLN A 50 9.59 13.11 1.70
N ASP A 51 10.76 12.68 1.26
CA ASP A 51 10.92 11.73 0.16
C ASP A 51 11.20 10.32 0.69
N VAL A 52 10.85 9.33 -0.14
CA VAL A 52 11.22 7.93 0.07
C VAL A 52 12.35 7.61 -0.92
N VAL A 53 13.52 7.28 -0.39
CA VAL A 53 14.71 6.93 -1.17
C VAL A 53 14.88 5.43 -1.15
N ALA A 54 15.09 4.85 -2.34
CA ALA A 54 15.41 3.44 -2.50
C ALA A 54 16.91 3.28 -2.74
N GLU A 55 17.59 2.62 -1.81
CA GLU A 55 19.00 2.25 -1.95
C GLU A 55 19.09 0.85 -2.56
N THR A 56 19.66 0.75 -3.76
CA THR A 56 19.91 -0.50 -4.48
C THR A 56 21.38 -0.92 -4.32
N PRO A 57 21.69 -2.08 -3.72
CA PRO A 57 22.98 -2.71 -3.97
C PRO A 57 23.01 -3.14 -5.44
N GLY A 58 24.04 -2.75 -6.18
CA GLY A 58 24.14 -3.11 -7.60
C GLY A 58 25.47 -2.72 -8.25
N ALA A 59 25.78 -3.41 -9.34
CA ALA A 59 26.97 -3.14 -10.14
C ALA A 59 26.72 -2.03 -11.17
N VAL A 60 27.57 -1.00 -11.16
CA VAL A 60 27.53 0.09 -12.14
C VAL A 60 28.67 -0.08 -13.14
N THR A 61 28.36 -0.08 -14.43
CA THR A 61 29.39 -0.04 -15.48
C THR A 61 29.84 1.40 -15.71
N LEU A 62 31.10 1.69 -15.41
CA LEU A 62 31.71 3.00 -15.67
C LEU A 62 32.54 2.93 -16.95
N GLN A 63 32.21 3.78 -17.93
CA GLN A 63 33.04 3.99 -19.11
C GLN A 63 33.91 5.23 -18.92
N ILE A 64 35.23 5.06 -18.95
CA ILE A 64 36.19 6.15 -18.77
C ILE A 64 36.90 6.41 -20.11
N ALA A 65 36.83 7.63 -20.61
CA ALA A 65 37.59 8.10 -21.77
C ALA A 65 38.62 9.14 -21.31
N ALA A 66 39.90 8.89 -21.61
CA ALA A 66 41.00 9.80 -21.26
C ALA A 66 42.01 9.87 -22.42
N GLU A 67 42.32 11.08 -22.87
CA GLU A 67 43.27 11.33 -23.96
C GLU A 67 44.61 11.83 -23.42
N GLY A 68 45.71 11.40 -24.02
CA GLY A 68 47.07 11.85 -23.63
C GLY A 68 47.61 11.26 -22.33
N PHE A 69 46.88 10.35 -21.67
CA PHE A 69 47.34 9.65 -20.46
C PHE A 69 47.87 8.24 -20.78
N ARG A 70 48.85 7.79 -19.99
CA ARG A 70 49.32 6.40 -19.99
C ARG A 70 48.60 5.66 -18.86
N HIS A 71 47.81 4.65 -19.21
CA HIS A 71 47.06 3.85 -18.23
C HIS A 71 47.88 2.65 -17.76
N THR A 72 47.74 2.32 -16.48
CA THR A 72 48.26 1.07 -15.88
C THR A 72 47.12 0.39 -15.15
N THR A 73 46.82 -0.85 -15.54
CA THR A 73 45.77 -1.65 -14.90
C THR A 73 46.31 -2.29 -13.63
N ILE A 74 45.65 -2.03 -12.50
CA ILE A 74 45.92 -2.72 -11.24
C ILE A 74 44.80 -3.73 -11.04
N LEU A 75 45.15 -5.02 -11.05
CA LEU A 75 44.20 -6.11 -10.81
C LEU A 75 44.25 -6.50 -9.33
N SER A 76 43.11 -6.40 -8.62
CA SER A 76 42.98 -6.95 -7.28
C SER A 76 42.97 -8.47 -7.35
N ARG A 77 43.95 -9.13 -6.72
CA ARG A 77 43.99 -10.59 -6.56
C ARG A 77 43.48 -10.98 -5.18
N ALA A 78 42.25 -10.58 -4.89
CA ALA A 78 41.61 -10.91 -3.63
C ALA A 78 41.06 -12.34 -3.66
N ARG A 79 41.36 -13.09 -2.61
CA ARG A 79 40.69 -14.35 -2.30
C ARG A 79 39.70 -14.11 -1.18
N CYS A 80 38.48 -14.61 -1.35
CA CYS A 80 37.42 -14.50 -0.38
C CYS A 80 37.07 -15.87 0.18
N ASP A 81 36.78 -15.91 1.47
CA ASP A 81 36.34 -17.09 2.18
C ASP A 81 35.14 -16.75 3.06
N LEU A 82 34.02 -17.41 2.80
CA LEU A 82 32.83 -17.33 3.63
C LEU A 82 33.05 -18.24 4.85
N ILE A 83 33.26 -17.60 5.99
CA ILE A 83 33.58 -18.24 7.27
C ILE A 83 32.32 -18.86 7.87
N ASP A 84 31.22 -18.10 7.84
CA ASP A 84 29.98 -18.43 8.52
C ASP A 84 28.79 -17.85 7.76
N ALA A 85 27.66 -18.56 7.79
CA ALA A 85 26.45 -18.23 7.07
C ALA A 85 25.24 -18.88 7.76
N GLN A 86 24.30 -18.05 8.22
CA GLN A 86 23.07 -18.48 8.88
C GLN A 86 21.88 -17.74 8.29
N LEU A 87 20.75 -18.43 8.15
CA LEU A 87 19.52 -17.88 7.59
C LEU A 87 18.49 -17.67 8.70
N SER A 88 17.80 -16.54 8.63
CA SER A 88 16.65 -16.20 9.47
C SER A 88 15.56 -15.53 8.63
N GLY A 89 14.32 -15.46 9.13
CA GLY A 89 13.20 -14.84 8.43
C GLY A 89 12.25 -15.85 7.78
N CYS A 90 11.62 -15.45 6.68
CA CYS A 90 10.55 -16.24 6.06
C CYS A 90 10.81 -16.59 4.60
N TYR A 91 10.14 -17.65 4.15
CA TYR A 91 10.10 -18.04 2.75
C TYR A 91 8.76 -17.61 2.12
N ALA A 92 8.75 -17.33 0.82
CA ALA A 92 7.58 -16.89 0.06
C ALA A 92 6.82 -15.70 0.69
N CYS A 93 7.54 -14.76 1.29
CA CYS A 93 7.00 -13.58 1.98
C CYS A 93 7.64 -12.29 1.43
N SER A 94 6.97 -11.15 1.60
CA SER A 94 7.45 -9.84 1.12
C SER A 94 8.70 -9.33 1.84
N SER A 95 8.87 -9.67 3.12
CA SER A 95 10.06 -9.30 3.91
C SER A 95 11.30 -10.14 3.59
N GLY A 96 11.11 -11.30 2.94
CA GLY A 96 12.18 -12.24 2.63
C GLY A 96 12.87 -12.86 3.85
N ALA A 97 14.07 -13.39 3.58
CA ALA A 97 14.97 -13.95 4.56
C ALA A 97 16.25 -13.10 4.65
N VAL A 98 16.93 -13.18 5.78
CA VAL A 98 18.20 -12.51 6.02
C VAL A 98 19.29 -13.57 6.17
N LEU A 99 20.34 -13.42 5.36
CA LEU A 99 21.58 -14.15 5.48
C LEU A 99 22.54 -13.38 6.40
N HIS A 100 22.72 -13.87 7.61
CA HIS A 100 23.76 -13.42 8.52
C HIS A 100 25.07 -14.13 8.17
N TYR A 101 26.11 -13.39 7.79
CA TYR A 101 27.35 -13.97 7.32
C TYR A 101 28.60 -13.29 7.86
N ARG A 102 29.71 -14.01 7.78
CA ARG A 102 31.06 -13.48 7.95
C ARG A 102 31.90 -13.89 6.76
N CYS A 103 32.44 -12.91 6.04
CA CYS A 103 33.29 -13.16 4.89
C CYS A 103 34.66 -12.49 5.07
N HIS A 104 35.72 -13.29 4.95
CA HIS A 104 37.09 -12.80 5.00
C HIS A 104 37.68 -12.61 3.61
N SER A 105 38.45 -11.54 3.41
CA SER A 105 39.17 -11.21 2.19
C SER A 105 40.67 -11.08 2.44
N SER A 106 41.48 -11.67 1.58
CA SER A 106 42.95 -11.57 1.65
C SER A 106 43.51 -10.20 1.26
N ASN A 107 42.68 -9.28 0.75
CA ASN A 107 43.12 -8.00 0.22
C ASN A 107 42.13 -6.86 0.55
N GLY A 108 41.96 -6.60 1.84
CA GLY A 108 41.07 -5.55 2.35
C GLY A 108 39.61 -5.78 1.96
N ARG A 109 38.82 -4.70 1.97
CA ARG A 109 37.39 -4.75 1.66
C ARG A 109 37.16 -5.04 0.17
N GLN A 110 36.42 -6.09 -0.14
CA GLN A 110 36.15 -6.57 -1.49
C GLN A 110 34.69 -6.98 -1.63
N HIS A 111 34.16 -6.86 -2.85
CA HIS A 111 32.86 -7.40 -3.23
C HIS A 111 33.03 -8.85 -3.69
N ALA A 112 32.23 -9.74 -3.13
CA ALA A 112 32.13 -11.13 -3.52
C ALA A 112 30.71 -11.43 -4.00
N ARG A 113 30.55 -12.37 -4.93
CA ARG A 113 29.24 -12.82 -5.36
C ARG A 113 28.96 -14.20 -4.80
N LEU A 114 27.79 -14.39 -4.19
CA LEU A 114 27.33 -15.67 -3.68
C LEU A 114 26.25 -16.23 -4.60
N VAL A 115 26.56 -17.31 -5.31
CA VAL A 115 25.66 -17.92 -6.31
C VAL A 115 25.28 -19.32 -5.89
N CYS A 116 23.99 -19.60 -5.73
CA CYS A 116 23.48 -20.91 -5.30
C CYS A 116 22.53 -21.52 -6.33
N GLY A 117 23.08 -21.85 -7.51
CA GLY A 117 22.29 -22.33 -8.64
C GLY A 117 21.33 -21.26 -9.15
N GLU A 118 20.07 -21.63 -9.38
CA GLU A 118 19.01 -20.70 -9.81
C GLU A 118 18.24 -20.08 -8.64
N HIS A 119 18.56 -20.47 -7.39
CA HIS A 119 17.75 -20.11 -6.22
C HIS A 119 18.16 -18.78 -5.59
N MET A 120 19.44 -18.42 -5.66
CA MET A 120 19.96 -17.26 -4.96
C MET A 120 21.20 -16.71 -5.64
N ASP A 121 21.24 -15.39 -5.78
CA ASP A 121 22.40 -14.62 -6.22
C ASP A 121 22.47 -13.35 -5.38
N ALA A 122 23.51 -13.22 -4.56
CA ALA A 122 23.65 -12.12 -3.62
C ALA A 122 25.06 -11.52 -3.65
N ASP A 123 25.14 -10.19 -3.51
CA ASP A 123 26.41 -9.48 -3.35
C ASP A 123 26.81 -9.45 -1.87
N LEU A 124 27.98 -9.97 -1.56
CA LEU A 124 28.58 -9.96 -0.23
C LEU A 124 29.73 -8.96 -0.15
N ILE A 125 29.92 -8.42 1.05
CA ILE A 125 31.09 -7.62 1.39
C ILE A 125 32.00 -8.47 2.27
N CYS A 126 33.23 -8.68 1.79
CA CYS A 126 34.27 -9.39 2.52
C CYS A 126 35.34 -8.42 2.96
N ASP A 127 35.78 -8.48 4.21
CA ASP A 127 36.86 -7.65 4.74
C ASP A 127 37.97 -8.51 5.37
N ASP A 128 39.06 -7.88 5.76
CA ASP A 128 40.22 -8.55 6.35
C ASP A 128 39.95 -9.09 7.76
N GLN A 129 38.87 -8.66 8.41
CA GLN A 129 38.53 -9.04 9.78
C GLN A 129 37.44 -10.13 9.84
N GLY A 130 36.74 -10.39 8.72
CA GLY A 130 35.56 -11.25 8.70
C GLY A 130 34.40 -10.66 9.50
N THR A 131 34.16 -9.35 9.40
CA THR A 131 33.12 -8.67 10.17
C THR A 131 31.74 -9.26 9.89
N PRO A 132 30.88 -9.47 10.91
CA PRO A 132 29.48 -9.85 10.70
C PRO A 132 28.73 -8.84 9.84
N GLN A 133 28.02 -9.33 8.83
CA GLN A 133 27.24 -8.56 7.87
C GLN A 133 25.94 -9.32 7.57
N ASP A 134 24.95 -8.59 7.07
CA ASP A 134 23.65 -9.13 6.70
C ASP A 134 23.40 -8.90 5.21
N ALA A 135 22.78 -9.87 4.53
CA ALA A 135 22.30 -9.75 3.17
C ALA A 135 20.83 -10.19 3.08
N SER A 136 20.02 -9.42 2.36
CA SER A 136 18.65 -9.77 2.03
C SER A 136 18.66 -10.84 0.93
N VAL A 137 17.84 -11.88 1.10
CA VAL A 137 17.74 -13.01 0.18
C VAL A 137 16.30 -13.53 0.16
N SER A 138 15.85 -14.07 -0.97
CA SER A 138 14.50 -14.63 -1.11
C SER A 138 14.56 -16.13 -1.37
N PHE A 139 13.62 -16.86 -0.76
CA PHE A 139 13.49 -18.31 -0.90
C PHE A 139 12.03 -18.71 -1.07
N ASP A 140 11.78 -19.74 -1.88
CA ASP A 140 10.44 -20.30 -2.11
C ASP A 140 10.14 -21.51 -1.23
N SER A 141 11.08 -21.94 -0.38
CA SER A 141 10.95 -23.14 0.45
C SER A 141 11.43 -22.95 1.88
N ALA A 142 10.78 -23.67 2.80
CA ALA A 142 11.08 -23.61 4.23
C ALA A 142 12.43 -24.25 4.61
N ALA A 143 12.82 -25.32 3.91
CA ALA A 143 14.02 -26.08 4.20
C ALA A 143 15.10 -25.73 3.19
N VAL A 144 16.12 -25.01 3.63
CA VAL A 144 17.26 -24.60 2.81
C VAL A 144 18.42 -25.54 3.10
N ASP A 145 18.88 -26.26 2.08
CA ASP A 145 20.11 -27.06 2.11
C ASP A 145 20.73 -27.06 0.71
N ILE A 146 21.55 -26.05 0.43
CA ILE A 146 22.05 -25.73 -0.91
C ILE A 146 23.56 -25.51 -0.90
N ASP A 147 24.21 -25.95 -1.98
CA ASP A 147 25.63 -25.67 -2.22
C ASP A 147 25.75 -24.36 -3.02
N CYS A 148 26.56 -23.44 -2.51
CA CYS A 148 26.73 -22.08 -3.02
C CYS A 148 28.18 -21.81 -3.38
N HIS A 149 28.41 -21.03 -4.43
CA HIS A 149 29.73 -20.60 -4.87
C HIS A 149 29.98 -19.15 -4.46
N VAL A 150 31.03 -18.94 -3.67
CA VAL A 150 31.54 -17.62 -3.28
C VAL A 150 32.62 -17.23 -4.28
N ILE A 151 32.33 -16.24 -5.12
CA ILE A 151 33.16 -15.83 -6.25
C ILE A 151 33.80 -14.48 -5.95
N CYS A 152 35.13 -14.44 -6.02
CA CYS A 152 35.97 -13.25 -5.95
C CYS A 152 37.00 -13.29 -7.09
N PRO A 153 37.73 -12.18 -7.35
CA PRO A 153 38.63 -12.08 -8.50
C PRO A 153 39.66 -13.23 -8.63
N ASP A 154 40.17 -13.76 -7.52
CA ASP A 154 41.17 -14.85 -7.50
C ASP A 154 40.68 -16.13 -6.78
N SER A 155 39.38 -16.25 -6.48
CA SER A 155 38.85 -17.42 -5.77
C SER A 155 37.40 -17.76 -6.14
N ASN A 156 37.12 -19.06 -6.28
CA ASN A 156 35.77 -19.59 -6.35
C ASN A 156 35.69 -20.76 -5.36
N GLN A 157 34.96 -20.57 -4.25
CA GLN A 157 34.83 -21.58 -3.19
C GLN A 157 33.39 -22.06 -3.06
N THR A 158 33.21 -23.37 -2.89
CA THR A 158 31.89 -23.94 -2.61
C THR A 158 31.64 -24.01 -1.10
N LYS A 159 30.48 -23.52 -0.66
CA LYS A 159 30.03 -23.52 0.73
C LYS A 159 28.58 -23.98 0.78
N ARG A 160 28.28 -24.85 1.74
CA ARG A 160 26.92 -25.36 1.92
C ARG A 160 26.19 -24.51 2.94
N ILE A 161 25.07 -23.93 2.54
CA ILE A 161 24.21 -23.11 3.41
C ILE A 161 23.02 -23.95 3.82
N ARG A 162 22.75 -23.96 5.13
CA ARG A 162 21.62 -24.69 5.72
C ARG A 162 20.82 -23.79 6.62
N GLY A 163 19.51 -23.91 6.57
CA GLY A 163 18.61 -23.13 7.40
C GLY A 163 17.19 -23.62 7.32
N ARG A 164 16.37 -23.15 8.27
CA ARG A 164 14.93 -23.35 8.24
C ARG A 164 14.26 -21.99 8.35
N LEU A 165 13.40 -21.67 7.40
CA LEU A 165 12.66 -20.43 7.31
C LEU A 165 11.21 -20.66 7.74
N ASP A 166 10.61 -19.63 8.31
CA ASP A 166 9.24 -19.69 8.79
C ASP A 166 8.26 -19.33 7.66
N TYR A 167 7.09 -19.99 7.67
CA TYR A 167 5.99 -19.58 6.81
C TYR A 167 5.23 -18.45 7.49
N VAL A 168 5.12 -17.31 6.82
CA VAL A 168 4.24 -16.24 7.26
C VAL A 168 2.96 -16.34 6.44
N ASP A 169 1.90 -16.80 7.09
CA ASP A 169 0.57 -16.73 6.51
C ASP A 169 0.19 -15.25 6.41
N HIS A 170 0.11 -14.74 5.18
CA HIS A 170 -0.58 -13.50 4.89
C HIS A 170 -2.06 -13.79 5.00
N GLY A 171 -2.51 -14.08 6.22
CA GLY A 171 -3.89 -14.39 6.47
C GLY A 171 -4.72 -13.27 5.87
N ASP A 172 -5.59 -13.62 4.93
CA ASP A 172 -6.66 -12.75 4.44
C ASP A 172 -7.59 -12.48 5.64
N ARG A 173 -7.10 -11.69 6.62
CA ARG A 173 -7.97 -11.07 7.59
C ARG A 173 -8.79 -10.13 6.75
N TRP A 174 -10.08 -10.39 6.66
CA TRP A 174 -11.08 -9.41 6.25
C TRP A 174 -11.75 -9.01 7.56
N GLU A 175 -11.67 -7.74 7.93
CA GLU A 175 -12.55 -7.22 8.96
C GLU A 175 -13.84 -6.77 8.27
N THR A 176 -14.95 -7.36 8.67
CA THR A 176 -16.26 -7.00 8.15
C THR A 176 -16.69 -5.69 8.80
N CYS A 177 -16.73 -4.60 8.04
CA CYS A 177 -17.37 -3.38 8.49
C CYS A 177 -18.90 -3.55 8.37
N THR A 178 -19.58 -3.89 9.47
CA THR A 178 -21.05 -3.96 9.50
C THR A 178 -21.62 -2.57 9.75
N THR A 179 -22.33 -1.99 8.77
CA THR A 179 -23.07 -0.74 8.99
C THR A 179 -24.56 -1.05 9.12
N THR A 180 -25.12 -0.91 10.32
CA THR A 180 -26.56 -1.08 10.55
C THR A 180 -27.28 0.24 10.31
N THR A 181 -28.05 0.33 9.22
CA THR A 181 -28.92 1.49 8.98
C THR A 181 -30.31 1.18 9.50
N THR A 182 -30.75 1.88 10.55
CA THR A 182 -32.10 1.76 11.10
C THR A 182 -33.11 2.59 10.31
N THR A 183 -34.29 2.00 10.09
CA THR A 183 -35.44 2.58 9.37
C THR A 183 -35.99 3.87 9.99
N ALA A 184 -35.59 4.21 11.22
CA ALA A 184 -35.93 5.48 11.87
C ALA A 184 -35.43 6.71 11.07
N SER A 185 -34.34 6.57 10.32
CA SER A 185 -33.78 7.66 9.49
C SER A 185 -34.57 7.94 8.21
N LEU A 186 -35.34 6.96 7.72
CA LEU A 186 -36.21 7.12 6.54
C LEU A 186 -37.49 7.87 6.89
N TYR A 187 -38.09 7.61 8.06
CA TYR A 187 -39.29 8.34 8.51
C TYR A 187 -39.02 9.84 8.74
N ALA A 188 -37.85 10.20 9.25
CA ALA A 188 -37.47 11.61 9.43
C ALA A 188 -37.45 12.38 8.09
N ARG A 189 -36.88 11.78 7.04
CA ARG A 189 -36.84 12.39 5.70
C ARG A 189 -38.20 12.47 5.01
N VAL A 190 -39.11 11.53 5.29
CA VAL A 190 -40.48 11.55 4.75
C VAL A 190 -41.29 12.69 5.37
N TRP A 191 -41.14 12.96 6.68
CA TRP A 191 -41.82 14.09 7.32
C TRP A 191 -41.34 15.45 6.81
N ASP A 192 -40.04 15.59 6.51
CA ASP A 192 -39.49 16.82 5.92
C ASP A 192 -40.09 17.10 4.52
N LEU A 193 -40.32 16.05 3.71
CA LEU A 193 -40.97 16.17 2.40
C LEU A 193 -42.47 16.49 2.48
N VAL A 194 -43.18 15.96 3.49
CA VAL A 194 -44.61 16.22 3.68
C VAL A 194 -44.86 17.66 4.13
N LEU A 195 -44.01 18.23 5.01
CA LEU A 195 -44.14 19.61 5.48
C LEU A 195 -43.93 20.66 4.37
N LEU A 196 -43.05 20.37 3.40
CA LEU A 196 -42.87 21.21 2.21
C LEU A 196 -44.13 21.24 1.33
N SER A 197 -44.84 20.12 1.20
CA SER A 197 -46.07 20.08 0.40
C SER A 197 -47.25 20.85 1.01
N VAL A 198 -47.40 20.88 2.34
CA VAL A 198 -48.57 21.51 2.99
C VAL A 198 -48.43 23.04 3.06
N THR A 199 -47.20 23.55 3.14
CA THR A 199 -46.94 24.99 3.22
C THR A 199 -47.15 25.73 1.89
N ASP A 200 -47.04 25.05 0.75
CA ASP A 200 -47.28 25.65 -0.57
C ASP A 200 -48.76 25.73 -0.97
N TYR A 201 -49.62 24.83 -0.47
CA TYR A 201 -51.04 24.79 -0.86
C TYR A 201 -51.95 25.72 -0.05
N LEU A 202 -51.61 25.99 1.22
CA LEU A 202 -52.38 26.89 2.09
C LEU A 202 -52.49 28.34 1.57
N PRO A 203 -51.40 29.02 1.15
CA PRO A 203 -51.49 30.40 0.68
C PRO A 203 -52.26 30.52 -0.65
N MET A 204 -52.20 29.50 -1.51
CA MET A 204 -52.96 29.47 -2.78
C MET A 204 -54.47 29.37 -2.56
N ALA A 205 -54.91 28.57 -1.58
CA ALA A 205 -56.32 28.45 -1.24
C ALA A 205 -56.90 29.76 -0.66
N PHE A 206 -56.14 30.44 0.21
CA PHE A 206 -56.55 31.74 0.76
C PHE A 206 -56.62 32.85 -0.30
N ALA A 207 -55.67 32.88 -1.25
CA ALA A 207 -55.68 33.84 -2.35
C ALA A 207 -56.92 33.69 -3.26
N CYS A 208 -57.29 32.45 -3.60
CA CYS A 208 -58.49 32.17 -4.40
C CYS A 208 -59.79 32.59 -3.68
N PHE A 209 -59.89 32.32 -2.37
CA PHE A 209 -61.07 32.71 -1.59
C PHE A 209 -61.22 34.24 -1.46
N ALA A 210 -60.11 34.96 -1.29
CA ALA A 210 -60.11 36.42 -1.26
C ALA A 210 -60.55 37.02 -2.61
N ALA A 211 -60.09 36.46 -3.74
CA ALA A 211 -60.47 36.92 -5.07
C ALA A 211 -61.97 36.74 -5.35
N LEU A 212 -62.56 35.61 -4.93
CA LEU A 212 -64.00 35.35 -5.07
C LEU A 212 -64.88 36.30 -4.25
N LEU A 213 -64.42 36.74 -3.08
CA LEU A 213 -65.15 37.70 -2.24
C LEU A 213 -65.06 39.14 -2.75
N LEU A 214 -63.98 39.49 -3.47
CA LEU A 214 -63.76 40.85 -4.00
C LEU A 214 -64.41 41.07 -5.37
N LEU A 215 -64.57 40.04 -6.19
CA LEU A 215 -65.25 40.09 -7.50
C LEU A 215 -66.65 40.75 -7.47
N PRO A 216 -67.59 40.37 -6.58
CA PRO A 216 -68.91 41.00 -6.55
C PRO A 216 -68.87 42.46 -6.08
N ARG A 217 -67.86 42.86 -5.28
CA ARG A 217 -67.66 44.26 -4.88
C ARG A 217 -67.11 45.10 -6.02
N PHE A 218 -66.19 44.54 -6.81
CA PHE A 218 -65.64 45.18 -7.99
C PHE A 218 -66.70 45.35 -9.09
N ILE A 219 -67.55 44.34 -9.32
CA ILE A 219 -68.67 44.43 -10.26
C ILE A 219 -69.68 45.52 -9.84
N ARG A 220 -70.01 45.62 -8.55
CA ARG A 220 -70.87 46.71 -8.05
C ARG A 220 -70.24 48.10 -8.21
N PHE A 221 -68.92 48.21 -8.12
CA PHE A 221 -68.20 49.46 -8.32
C PHE A 221 -68.21 49.89 -9.80
N LEU A 222 -67.94 48.94 -10.72
CA LEU A 222 -68.04 49.18 -12.17
C LEU A 222 -69.47 49.55 -12.60
N ALA A 223 -70.50 48.90 -12.04
CA ALA A 223 -71.89 49.25 -12.32
C ALA A 223 -72.26 50.67 -11.84
N ARG A 224 -71.62 51.19 -10.79
CA ARG A 224 -71.80 52.57 -10.33
C ARG A 224 -71.06 53.59 -11.20
N LEU A 225 -69.89 53.23 -11.73
CA LEU A 225 -69.13 54.08 -12.66
C LEU A 225 -69.83 54.24 -14.02
N LEU A 226 -70.47 53.18 -14.52
CA LEU A 226 -71.24 53.21 -15.77
C LEU A 226 -72.57 53.98 -15.66
N MET A 227 -73.06 54.29 -14.45
CA MET A 227 -74.25 55.13 -14.27
C MET A 227 -73.95 56.64 -14.14
N TYR A 228 -72.67 57.03 -14.09
CA TYR A 228 -72.24 58.43 -13.95
C TYR A 228 -71.43 58.95 -15.16
N ALA A 229 -71.38 58.19 -16.25
CA ALA A 229 -70.82 58.59 -17.55
C ALA A 229 -71.95 58.62 -18.59
#